data_AF-A0A8X7UX46-F1
#
_entry.id   AF-A0A8X7UX46-F1
#
_cell.length_a   1.000
_cell.length_b   1.000
_cell.length_c   1.000
_cell.angle_alpha   90.00
_cell.angle_beta   90.00
_cell.angle_gamma   90.00
#
_symmetry.space_group_name_H-M   'P 1'
#
loop_
_entity.id
_entity.type
_entity.pdbx_description
1 polymer ?
#
loop_
_entity_poly.entity_id
_entity_poly.type
_entity_poly.pdbx_seq_one_letter_code
_entity_poly.pdbx_strand_id
1 'polypeptide(L)'
;AEENDGVPVDDLALMKRVYTNKKTDQIDDGLVREVVTLVQTQVQDEVSQLQTEDDDSTASTNLSRFRINEISVPKKKGRLVGLGRSTRSVPPSSAPPPFVDPE
;
A
#
# COMPACT_ATOMS: atom_id res chain seq x y z
N ALA A 1 -40.78 4.26 -35.51
CA ALA A 1 -39.71 4.09 -34.50
C ALA A 1 -39.35 5.50 -34.07
N GLU A 2 -39.54 5.81 -32.79
CA GLU A 2 -39.29 7.15 -32.25
C GLU A 2 -37.77 7.37 -32.23
N GLU A 3 -37.32 8.23 -33.14
CA GLU A 3 -35.92 8.58 -33.35
C GLU A 3 -35.53 9.55 -32.22
N ASN A 4 -34.78 9.06 -31.24
CA ASN A 4 -34.28 9.91 -30.15
C ASN A 4 -33.22 10.84 -30.75
N ASP A 5 -33.41 12.16 -30.63
CA ASP A 5 -32.60 13.25 -31.21
C ASP A 5 -31.14 13.33 -30.68
N GLY A 6 -30.42 12.21 -30.64
CA GLY A 6 -29.03 12.14 -30.18
C GLY A 6 -28.84 12.42 -28.69
N VAL A 7 -29.92 12.59 -27.91
CA VAL A 7 -29.83 12.72 -26.45
C VAL A 7 -29.46 11.34 -25.89
N PRO A 8 -28.32 11.21 -25.19
CA PRO A 8 -27.99 9.96 -24.53
C PRO A 8 -29.08 9.66 -23.51
N VAL A 9 -29.78 8.55 -23.71
CA VAL A 9 -30.82 8.09 -22.80
C VAL A 9 -30.14 7.62 -21.53
N ASP A 10 -30.50 8.23 -20.41
CA ASP A 10 -30.12 7.71 -19.10
C ASP A 10 -30.99 6.47 -18.81
N ASP A 11 -30.44 5.31 -19.14
CA ASP A 11 -31.09 4.00 -18.98
C ASP A 11 -31.48 3.73 -17.52
N LEU A 12 -30.72 4.25 -16.56
CA LEU A 12 -31.02 4.09 -15.14
C LEU A 12 -32.22 4.94 -14.74
N ALA A 13 -32.30 6.18 -15.23
CA ALA A 13 -33.46 7.04 -15.01
C ALA A 13 -34.72 6.49 -15.70
N LEU A 14 -34.56 5.95 -16.92
CA LEU A 14 -35.65 5.30 -17.65
C LEU A 14 -36.17 4.09 -16.88
N MET A 15 -35.26 3.20 -16.45
CA MET A 15 -35.61 2.02 -15.67
C MET A 15 -36.31 2.41 -14.36
N LYS A 16 -35.76 3.36 -13.60
CA LYS A 16 -36.39 3.87 -12.38
C LYS A 16 -37.81 4.36 -12.65
N ARG A 17 -38.02 5.11 -13.72
CA ARG A 17 -39.34 5.65 -14.08
C ARG A 17 -40.35 4.58 -14.48
N VAL A 18 -39.90 3.54 -15.19
CA VAL A 18 -40.77 2.43 -15.64
C VAL A 18 -41.28 1.60 -14.47
N TYR A 19 -40.44 1.37 -13.46
CA TYR A 19 -40.76 0.49 -12.32
C TYR A 19 -41.21 1.22 -11.05
N THR A 20 -41.29 2.55 -11.07
CA THR A 20 -41.79 3.33 -9.95
C THR A 20 -43.32 3.36 -9.94
N ASN A 21 -43.91 3.06 -8.79
CA ASN A 21 -45.32 3.17 -8.55
C ASN A 21 -45.74 4.63 -8.32
N LYS A 22 -46.63 5.12 -9.18
CA LYS A 22 -47.09 6.52 -9.18
C LYS A 22 -47.87 6.93 -7.93
N LYS A 23 -48.28 5.98 -7.08
CA LYS A 23 -49.00 6.26 -5.84
C LYS A 23 -48.07 6.37 -4.63
N THR A 24 -46.96 5.62 -4.63
CA THR A 24 -46.03 5.50 -3.50
C THR A 24 -44.68 6.14 -3.77
N ASP A 25 -44.42 6.52 -5.02
CA ASP A 25 -43.14 6.99 -5.56
C ASP A 25 -41.95 6.08 -5.24
N GLN A 26 -42.23 4.79 -5.05
CA GLN A 26 -41.24 3.76 -4.78
C GLN A 26 -41.16 2.75 -5.92
N ILE A 27 -39.99 2.13 -6.06
CA ILE A 27 -39.80 1.03 -7.01
C ILE A 27 -40.47 -0.21 -6.41
N ASP A 28 -41.50 -0.70 -7.10
CA ASP A 28 -42.29 -1.86 -6.67
C ASP A 28 -41.56 -3.18 -6.94
N ASP A 29 -40.71 -3.23 -7.96
CA ASP A 29 -39.90 -4.39 -8.29
C ASP A 29 -38.67 -4.48 -7.38
N GLY A 30 -38.54 -5.60 -6.65
CA GLY A 30 -37.46 -5.81 -5.70
C GLY A 30 -36.07 -5.85 -6.33
N LEU A 31 -35.94 -6.46 -7.52
CA LEU A 31 -34.66 -6.59 -8.23
C LEU A 31 -34.24 -5.24 -8.81
N VAL A 32 -35.19 -4.53 -9.43
CA VAL A 32 -34.91 -3.19 -9.98
C VAL A 32 -34.54 -2.23 -8.86
N ARG A 33 -35.17 -2.32 -7.69
CA ARG A 33 -34.80 -1.53 -6.53
C ARG A 33 -33.36 -1.79 -6.10
N GLU A 34 -32.96 -3.05 -5.98
CA GLU A 34 -31.57 -3.42 -5.62
C GLU A 34 -30.57 -2.93 -6.66
N VAL A 35 -30.84 -3.12 -7.95
CA VAL A 35 -29.98 -2.65 -9.04
C VAL A 35 -29.84 -1.13 -9.02
N VAL A 36 -30.95 -0.40 -8.89
CA VAL A 36 -30.93 1.07 -8.85
C VAL A 36 -30.15 1.57 -7.64
N THR A 37 -30.38 0.98 -6.46
CA THR A 37 -29.63 1.34 -5.25
C THR A 37 -28.15 1.05 -5.41
N LEU A 38 -27.78 -0.13 -5.92
CA LEU A 38 -26.39 -0.52 -6.13
C LEU A 38 -25.66 0.45 -7.07
N VAL A 39 -26.24 0.72 -8.23
CA VAL A 39 -25.64 1.62 -9.23
C VAL A 39 -25.54 3.04 -8.68
N GLN A 40 -26.57 3.54 -7.99
CA GLN A 40 -26.51 4.86 -7.36
C GLN A 40 -25.41 4.95 -6.30
N THR A 41 -25.26 3.94 -5.45
CA THR A 41 -24.19 3.91 -4.43
C THR A 41 -22.79 3.82 -5.04
N GLN A 42 -22.61 3.03 -6.10
CA GLN A 42 -21.31 2.90 -6.77
C GLN A 42 -20.91 4.19 -7.47
N VAL A 43 -21.83 4.79 -8.23
CA VAL A 43 -21.57 6.09 -8.89
C VAL A 43 -21.24 7.15 -7.83
N GLN A 44 -21.92 7.16 -6.69
CA GLN A 44 -21.62 8.09 -5.60
C GLN A 44 -20.25 7.82 -4.96
N ASP A 45 -19.90 6.57 -4.66
CA ASP A 45 -18.63 6.21 -4.04
C ASP A 45 -17.43 6.46 -4.97
N GLU A 46 -17.59 6.22 -6.28
CA GLU A 46 -16.57 6.54 -7.28
C GLU A 46 -16.42 8.05 -7.43
N VAL A 47 -17.52 8.81 -7.49
CA VAL A 47 -17.47 10.28 -7.51
C VAL A 47 -16.87 10.84 -6.22
N SER A 48 -17.16 10.25 -5.05
CA SER A 48 -16.57 10.66 -3.77
C SER A 48 -15.08 10.36 -3.69
N GLN A 49 -14.61 9.24 -4.24
CA GLN A 49 -13.17 8.94 -4.31
C GLN A 49 -12.43 9.98 -5.15
N LEU A 50 -13.02 10.41 -6.27
CA LEU A 50 -12.47 11.48 -7.13
C LEU A 50 -12.50 12.88 -6.48
N GLN A 51 -13.23 13.08 -5.37
CA GLN A 51 -13.19 14.31 -4.57
C GLN A 51 -12.20 14.23 -3.39
N THR A 52 -11.62 13.06 -3.12
CA THR A 52 -10.65 12.84 -2.03
C THR A 52 -9.21 12.62 -2.52
N GLU A 53 -8.97 12.72 -3.83
CA GLU A 53 -7.61 12.65 -4.38
C GLU A 53 -6.80 13.96 -4.24
N ASP A 54 -7.42 15.02 -3.70
CA ASP A 54 -6.75 16.26 -3.28
C ASP A 54 -6.41 16.30 -1.76
N ASP A 55 -6.02 15.17 -1.17
CA ASP A 55 -5.32 15.16 0.13
C ASP A 55 -4.05 14.29 0.08
N ASP A 56 -3.03 14.82 -0.61
CA ASP A 56 -1.61 14.81 -0.22
C ASP A 56 -0.95 13.50 0.26
N SER A 57 -1.43 12.32 -0.11
CA SER A 57 -0.79 11.06 0.28
C SER A 57 0.39 10.67 -0.64
N THR A 58 1.40 11.54 -0.70
CA THR A 58 2.75 11.22 -1.23
C THR A 58 3.74 10.86 -0.11
N ALA A 59 3.34 10.75 1.16
CA ALA A 59 4.32 10.60 2.25
C ALA A 59 3.86 9.71 3.42
N SER A 60 3.71 8.41 3.19
CA SER A 60 3.59 7.45 4.29
C SER A 60 4.70 6.40 4.24
N THR A 61 5.79 6.67 4.97
CA THR A 61 6.37 5.76 5.99
C THR A 61 7.70 6.32 6.51
N ASN A 62 7.65 7.38 7.32
CA ASN A 62 8.75 7.69 8.23
C ASN A 62 8.72 6.69 9.41
N LEU A 63 9.11 5.43 9.15
CA LEU A 63 9.20 4.42 10.19
C LEU A 63 10.33 4.84 11.17
N SER A 64 10.02 4.92 12.47
CA SER A 64 11.02 5.27 13.49
C SER A 64 12.26 4.36 13.40
N ARG A 65 13.47 4.91 13.55
CA ARG A 65 14.74 4.15 13.51
C ARG A 65 14.71 2.89 14.39
N PHE A 66 13.97 2.93 15.51
CA PHE A 66 13.80 1.78 16.39
C PHE A 66 13.04 0.63 15.71
N ARG A 67 11.98 0.95 14.97
CA ARG A 67 11.17 -0.03 14.21
C ARG A 67 11.91 -0.54 12.97
N ILE A 68 12.74 0.31 12.33
CA ILE A 68 13.59 -0.12 11.20
C ILE A 68 14.66 -1.14 11.66
N ASN A 69 15.25 -0.96 12.84
CA ASN A 69 16.20 -1.93 13.39
C ASN A 69 15.55 -3.26 13.80
N GLU A 70 14.24 -3.31 14.00
CA GLU A 70 13.55 -4.55 14.34
C GLU A 70 13.42 -5.49 13.13
N ILE A 71 13.21 -4.93 11.93
CA ILE A 71 13.11 -5.68 10.68
C ILE A 71 14.47 -6.02 10.05
N SER A 72 15.54 -5.30 10.38
CA SER A 72 16.86 -5.50 9.76
C SER A 72 17.80 -6.44 10.51
N VAL A 73 17.51 -6.78 11.78
CA VAL A 73 18.43 -7.55 12.61
C VAL A 73 17.94 -8.98 12.77
N PRO A 74 18.63 -9.98 12.18
CA PRO A 74 18.29 -11.38 12.39
C PRO A 74 18.49 -11.74 13.87
N LYS A 75 17.40 -12.02 14.61
CA LYS A 75 17.49 -12.56 15.98
C LYS A 75 17.92 -14.03 15.97
N LYS A 76 19.12 -14.31 15.49
CA LYS A 76 19.78 -15.60 15.67
C LYS A 76 20.47 -15.59 17.04
N LYS A 77 20.03 -16.44 17.97
CA LYS A 77 20.78 -16.74 19.20
C LYS A 77 22.12 -17.37 18.80
N GLY A 78 23.17 -16.56 18.74
CA GLY A 78 24.50 -16.99 18.33
C GLY A 78 25.55 -15.93 18.65
N ARG A 79 26.61 -16.36 19.32
CA ARG A 79 27.70 -15.60 19.98
C ARG A 79 28.17 -14.36 19.21
N LEU A 80 28.05 -13.19 19.83
CA LEU A 80 28.79 -11.97 19.49
C LEU A 80 30.28 -12.23 19.70
N VAL A 81 31.05 -12.33 18.61
CA VAL A 81 32.51 -12.37 18.71
C VAL A 81 33.02 -10.93 18.84
N GLY A 82 33.48 -10.57 20.04
CA GLY A 82 34.05 -9.25 20.31
C GLY A 82 35.34 -9.04 19.54
N LEU A 83 35.50 -7.85 18.95
CA LEU A 83 36.77 -7.38 18.37
C LEU A 83 37.84 -7.38 19.47
N GLY A 84 38.66 -8.43 19.45
CA GLY A 84 39.71 -8.65 20.43
C GLY A 84 40.80 -7.59 20.37
N ARG A 85 40.79 -6.72 21.39
CA ARG A 85 41.96 -6.25 22.17
C ARG A 85 43.12 -5.61 21.39
N SER A 86 43.10 -4.28 21.31
CA SER A 86 44.34 -3.48 21.31
C SER A 86 45.11 -3.75 22.61
N THR A 87 46.09 -4.64 22.58
CA THR A 87 47.19 -4.64 23.55
C THR A 87 48.48 -4.31 22.83
N ARG A 88 48.84 -3.04 22.87
CA ARG A 88 50.23 -2.62 22.73
C ARG A 88 50.99 -3.20 23.93
N SER A 89 51.74 -4.26 23.72
CA SER A 89 52.74 -4.71 24.69
C SER A 89 53.90 -5.38 23.96
N VAL A 90 54.95 -4.58 23.77
CA VAL A 90 56.38 -4.95 23.77
C VAL A 90 56.85 -5.98 22.72
N PRO A 91 57.79 -5.63 21.81
CA PRO A 91 58.43 -6.61 20.94
C PRO A 91 59.30 -7.57 21.78
N PRO A 92 59.31 -8.89 21.53
CA PRO A 92 60.30 -9.75 22.13
C PRO A 92 61.69 -9.40 21.58
N SER A 93 62.54 -9.07 22.53
CA SER A 93 64.00 -8.98 22.50
C SER A 93 64.69 -9.82 21.41
N SER A 94 65.43 -9.13 20.54
CA SER A 94 66.72 -9.51 19.94
C SER A 94 67.04 -11.00 19.73
N ALA A 95 66.79 -11.52 18.53
CA ALA A 95 67.60 -12.58 17.94
C ALA A 95 67.61 -12.43 16.40
N PRO A 96 68.76 -12.20 15.75
CA PRO A 96 68.86 -12.27 14.29
C PRO A 96 68.74 -13.74 13.83
N PRO A 97 68.08 -14.03 12.69
CA PRO A 97 68.05 -15.38 12.12
C PRO A 97 69.47 -15.83 11.72
N PRO A 98 69.81 -17.13 11.85
CA PRO A 98 71.08 -17.64 11.33
C PRO A 98 71.14 -17.44 9.82
N PHE A 99 72.29 -16.96 9.35
CA PHE A 99 72.63 -16.69 7.97
C PHE A 99 72.46 -17.93 7.08
N VAL A 100 71.80 -17.76 5.94
CA VAL A 100 71.75 -18.75 4.85
C VAL A 100 72.30 -18.05 3.62
N ASP A 101 73.45 -18.51 3.12
CA ASP A 101 74.04 -18.07 1.86
C ASP A 101 73.16 -18.50 0.69
N PRO A 102 72.83 -17.61 -0.26
CA PRO A 102 72.45 -17.99 -1.61
C PRO A 102 73.72 -18.20 -2.47
N GLU A 103 73.71 -19.30 -3.23
CA GLU A 103 74.70 -19.79 -4.21
C GLU A 103 75.61 -18.74 -4.88
#